data_AF-A0A1X0QEF3-F1
#
_entry.id   AF-A0A1X0QEF3-F1
#
_cell.length_a   1.000
_cell.length_b   1.000
_cell.length_c   1.000
_cell.angle_alpha   90.00
_cell.angle_beta   90.00
_cell.angle_gamma   90.00
#
_symmetry.space_group_name_H-M   'P 1'
#
loop_
_entity.id
_entity.type
_entity.pdbx_description
1 polymer ?
#
loop_
_entity_poly.entity_id
_entity_poly.type
_entity_poly.pdbx_seq_one_letter_code
_entity_poly.pdbx_strand_id
1 'polypeptide(L)'
;MYFSDKMIDNEFVYSQVQKMTVESMKLMLRFLSYKRDIHGLASNCYKLMKTNEYEEENGFRPLLSVFCSYCKFENIIRKRCINCLKTIDKRVIELECINYLRYCYKQHFNGDRRCNRCDSYEVRRLKEYCSCGGKYVLKDFTEEINDLKVFVDTKRFNEEVSKVIEFIGNSDE
;
A
#
# COMPACT_ATOMS: atom_id res chain seq x y z
N MET A 1 16.07 17.35 22.19
CA MET A 1 16.96 16.62 21.26
C MET A 1 16.77 15.14 21.53
N TYR A 2 16.13 14.39 20.63
CA TYR A 2 15.61 13.04 20.92
C TYR A 2 16.68 11.93 21.03
N PHE A 3 17.96 12.25 20.78
CA PHE A 3 19.08 11.31 20.88
C PHE A 3 20.26 11.94 21.62
N SER A 4 20.93 11.16 22.47
CA SER A 4 22.18 11.58 23.15
C SER A 4 23.29 11.92 22.14
N ASP A 5 24.19 12.84 22.47
CA ASP A 5 25.33 13.27 21.61
C ASP A 5 26.39 12.19 21.34
N LYS A 6 26.15 10.95 21.78
CA LYS A 6 27.05 9.84 21.50
C LYS A 6 27.13 9.58 19.99
N MET A 7 28.35 9.53 19.46
CA MET A 7 28.61 9.07 18.11
C MET A 7 28.11 7.63 17.97
N ILE A 8 27.33 7.38 16.93
CA ILE A 8 26.78 6.06 16.63
C ILE A 8 27.83 5.34 15.78
N ASP A 9 28.29 4.20 16.27
CA ASP A 9 29.27 3.38 15.56
C ASP A 9 28.64 2.66 14.36
N ASN A 10 29.36 2.64 13.24
CA ASN A 10 28.91 1.97 12.01
C ASN A 10 28.88 0.44 12.19
N GLU A 11 29.84 -0.14 12.90
CA GLU A 11 29.86 -1.58 13.16
C GLU A 11 28.66 -2.02 13.99
N PHE A 12 28.30 -1.23 15.00
CA PHE A 12 27.07 -1.43 15.75
C PHE A 12 25.85 -1.44 14.82
N VAL A 13 25.72 -0.45 13.94
CA VAL A 13 24.58 -0.38 13.00
C VAL A 13 24.55 -1.62 12.08
N TYR A 14 25.67 -2.02 11.48
CA TYR A 14 25.73 -3.22 10.64
C TYR A 14 25.32 -4.50 11.40
N SER A 15 25.78 -4.64 12.64
CA SER A 15 25.43 -5.79 13.50
C SER A 15 23.93 -5.85 13.83
N GLN A 16 23.26 -4.70 13.91
CA GLN A 16 21.82 -4.62 14.12
C GLN A 16 21.06 -4.93 12.83
N VAL A 17 21.49 -4.36 11.69
CA VAL A 17 20.84 -4.56 10.39
C VAL A 17 20.73 -6.03 10.02
N GLN A 18 21.76 -6.84 10.28
CA GLN A 18 21.73 -8.28 10.01
C GLN A 18 20.70 -9.07 10.84
N LYS A 19 20.17 -8.48 11.92
CA LYS A 19 19.24 -9.13 12.85
C LYS A 19 17.79 -8.65 12.69
N MET A 20 17.52 -7.75 11.75
CA MET A 20 16.21 -7.13 11.55
C MET A 20 15.69 -7.31 10.13
N THR A 21 14.39 -7.05 9.95
CA THR A 21 13.79 -7.06 8.61
C THR A 21 14.22 -5.82 7.81
N VAL A 22 14.06 -5.88 6.49
CA VAL A 22 14.41 -4.77 5.57
C VAL A 22 13.63 -3.50 5.91
N GLU A 23 12.37 -3.64 6.31
CA GLU A 23 11.48 -2.53 6.68
C GLU A 23 11.96 -1.86 7.97
N SER A 24 12.36 -2.67 8.95
CA SER A 24 12.92 -2.21 10.22
C SER A 24 14.25 -1.48 10.00
N MET A 25 15.09 -1.99 9.10
CA MET A 25 16.32 -1.32 8.66
C MET A 25 16.03 0.03 8.02
N LYS A 26 15.12 0.09 7.03
CA LYS A 26 14.74 1.34 6.34
C LYS A 26 14.26 2.40 7.33
N LEU A 27 13.44 1.99 8.30
CA LEU A 27 12.96 2.87 9.38
C LEU A 27 14.10 3.37 10.26
N MET A 28 15.02 2.49 10.68
CA MET A 28 16.18 2.84 11.49
C MET A 28 17.12 3.81 10.76
N LEU A 29 17.45 3.53 9.50
CA LEU A 29 18.28 4.42 8.66
C LEU A 29 17.62 5.79 8.51
N ARG A 30 16.30 5.85 8.31
CA ARG A 30 15.55 7.11 8.27
C ARG A 30 15.63 7.89 9.59
N PHE A 31 15.67 7.23 10.74
CA PHE A 31 15.90 7.93 12.01
C PHE A 31 17.34 8.44 12.15
N LEU A 32 18.32 7.68 11.66
CA LEU A 32 19.73 8.04 11.72
C LEU A 32 20.10 9.21 10.80
N SER A 33 19.43 9.36 9.65
CA SER A 33 19.69 10.47 8.71
C SER A 33 19.39 11.84 9.32
N TYR A 34 18.47 11.94 10.29
CA TYR A 34 18.21 13.18 10.99
C TYR A 34 19.34 13.60 11.96
N LYS A 35 20.25 12.69 12.30
CA LYS A 35 21.34 12.93 13.24
C LYS A 35 22.69 13.17 12.55
N ARG A 36 22.93 12.55 11.40
CA ARG A 36 24.19 12.67 10.64
C ARG A 36 23.98 12.35 9.17
N ASP A 37 24.98 12.68 8.35
CA ASP A 37 25.11 12.12 7.02
C ASP A 37 25.31 10.60 7.12
N ILE A 38 24.41 9.85 6.44
CA ILE A 38 24.40 8.39 6.44
C ILE A 38 24.56 7.81 5.04
N HIS A 39 24.84 8.58 3.98
CA HIS A 39 24.83 8.05 2.61
C HIS A 39 25.71 6.80 2.44
N GLY A 40 26.95 6.84 2.95
CA GLY A 40 27.86 5.69 2.92
C GLY A 40 27.38 4.52 3.79
N LEU A 41 26.79 4.80 4.95
CA LEU A 41 26.27 3.80 5.88
C LEU A 41 25.04 3.09 5.29
N ALA A 42 24.08 3.86 4.78
CA ALA A 42 22.86 3.37 4.16
C ALA A 42 23.18 2.47 2.96
N SER A 43 24.05 2.92 2.05
CA SER A 43 24.46 2.13 0.89
C SER A 43 25.04 0.77 1.30
N ASN A 44 25.87 0.72 2.35
CA ASN A 44 26.42 -0.53 2.86
C ASN A 44 25.37 -1.41 3.53
N CYS A 45 24.41 -0.84 4.27
CA CYS A 45 23.29 -1.58 4.85
C CYS A 45 22.41 -2.23 3.78
N TYR A 46 22.07 -1.50 2.70
CA TYR A 46 21.32 -2.06 1.56
C TYR A 46 22.09 -3.21 0.88
N LYS A 47 23.40 -3.06 0.66
CA LYS A 47 24.27 -4.13 0.14
C LYS A 47 24.30 -5.35 1.06
N LEU A 48 24.41 -5.15 2.37
CA LEU A 48 24.41 -6.24 3.37
C LEU A 48 23.09 -7.01 3.35
N MET A 49 21.97 -6.33 3.16
CA MET A 49 20.65 -6.95 3.07
C MET A 49 20.31 -7.48 1.68
N LYS A 50 21.22 -7.32 0.69
CA LYS A 50 20.98 -7.68 -0.73
C LYS A 50 19.71 -7.03 -1.29
N THR A 51 19.46 -5.77 -0.94
CA THR A 51 18.29 -4.98 -1.39
C THR A 51 18.74 -3.66 -2.01
N ASN A 52 17.82 -2.98 -2.69
CA ASN A 52 18.08 -1.66 -3.27
C ASN A 52 17.50 -0.54 -2.40
N GLU A 53 18.21 0.59 -2.32
CA GLU A 53 17.72 1.83 -1.68
C GLU A 53 16.45 2.36 -2.36
N TYR A 54 16.32 2.13 -3.67
CA TYR A 54 15.20 2.59 -4.49
C TYR A 54 14.07 1.56 -4.64
N GLU A 55 14.16 0.41 -3.98
CA GLU A 55 13.02 -0.50 -3.88
C GLU A 55 12.00 0.12 -2.92
N GLU A 56 11.08 0.90 -3.48
CA GLU A 56 9.88 1.31 -2.77
C GLU A 56 9.03 0.06 -2.50
N GLU A 57 8.55 -0.09 -1.26
CA GLU A 57 7.47 -1.02 -1.00
C GLU A 57 6.22 -0.48 -1.69
N ASN A 58 6.05 -0.84 -2.95
CA ASN A 58 4.78 -0.68 -3.67
C ASN A 58 3.77 -1.72 -3.16
N GLY A 59 3.62 -1.84 -1.84
CA GLY A 59 2.45 -2.46 -1.27
C GLY A 59 1.33 -1.46 -1.42
N PHE A 60 0.41 -1.72 -2.36
CA PHE A 60 -0.85 -1.00 -2.39
C PHE A 60 -1.46 -1.10 -0.99
N ARG A 61 -1.56 0.04 -0.30
CA ARG A 61 -2.33 0.12 0.94
C ARG A 61 -3.67 0.70 0.54
N PRO A 62 -4.77 -0.07 0.60
CA PRO A 62 -6.08 0.50 0.36
C PRO A 62 -6.28 1.67 1.33
N LEU A 63 -6.32 2.90 0.81
CA LEU A 63 -6.62 4.11 1.57
C LEU A 63 -8.13 4.20 1.83
N LEU A 64 -8.70 3.12 2.35
CA LEU A 64 -10.10 3.03 2.68
C LEU A 64 -10.33 3.63 4.07
N SER A 65 -11.27 4.56 4.16
CA SER A 65 -11.66 5.24 5.39
C SER A 65 -12.74 4.44 6.12
N VAL A 66 -12.51 4.11 7.39
CA VAL A 66 -13.47 3.49 8.31
C VAL A 66 -13.66 4.37 9.54
N PHE A 67 -14.91 4.62 9.91
CA PHE A 67 -15.24 5.41 11.09
C PHE A 67 -15.32 4.53 12.34
N CYS A 68 -14.71 4.98 13.42
CA CYS A 68 -14.85 4.30 14.70
C CYS A 68 -16.29 4.47 15.24
N SER A 69 -16.96 3.37 15.56
CA SER A 69 -18.32 3.41 16.12
C SER A 69 -18.40 4.18 17.44
N TYR A 70 -17.33 4.15 18.25
CA TYR A 70 -17.27 4.76 19.59
C TYR A 70 -16.94 6.24 19.60
N CYS A 71 -15.85 6.67 18.95
CA CYS A 71 -15.40 8.06 18.98
C CYS A 71 -15.65 8.82 17.68
N LYS A 72 -16.28 8.17 16.68
CA LYS A 72 -16.59 8.72 15.35
C LYS A 72 -15.38 9.25 14.57
N PHE A 73 -14.17 8.94 15.04
CA PHE A 73 -12.94 9.34 14.37
C PHE A 73 -12.76 8.53 13.08
N GLU A 74 -12.34 9.19 12.01
CA GLU A 74 -11.99 8.58 10.74
C GLU A 74 -10.64 7.86 10.84
N ASN A 75 -10.56 6.63 10.36
CA ASN A 75 -9.33 5.86 10.37
C ASN A 75 -9.12 5.28 8.97
N ILE A 76 -7.88 5.24 8.49
CA ILE A 76 -7.52 4.31 7.41
C ILE A 76 -7.72 2.88 7.93
N ILE A 77 -8.22 1.95 7.10
CA ILE A 77 -8.48 0.54 7.47
C ILE A 77 -7.40 -0.02 8.40
N ARG A 78 -7.84 -0.46 9.58
CA ARG A 78 -7.00 -1.01 10.64
C ARG A 78 -7.86 -1.74 11.67
N LYS A 79 -7.23 -2.57 12.49
CA LYS A 79 -7.93 -3.35 13.54
C LYS A 79 -8.39 -2.48 14.73
N ARG A 80 -7.68 -1.40 15.06
CA ARG A 80 -7.94 -0.55 16.24
C ARG A 80 -7.97 0.92 15.86
N CYS A 81 -8.91 1.68 16.43
CA CYS A 81 -8.99 3.12 16.22
C CYS A 81 -7.72 3.81 16.74
N ILE A 82 -7.18 4.77 15.96
CA ILE A 82 -5.99 5.53 16.36
C ILE A 82 -6.25 6.44 17.57
N ASN A 83 -7.48 6.94 17.69
CA ASN A 83 -7.84 7.91 18.71
C ASN A 83 -8.19 7.22 20.05
N CYS A 84 -9.12 6.26 20.03
CA CYS A 84 -9.61 5.63 21.26
C CYS A 84 -9.06 4.21 21.52
N LEU A 85 -8.22 3.68 20.64
CA LEU A 85 -7.59 2.35 20.71
C LEU A 85 -8.55 1.15 20.76
N LYS A 86 -9.87 1.39 20.76
CA LYS A 86 -10.89 0.34 20.68
C LYS A 86 -10.85 -0.36 19.33
N THR A 87 -11.17 -1.65 19.34
CA THR A 87 -11.29 -2.46 18.13
C THR A 87 -12.39 -1.90 17.24
N ILE A 88 -12.09 -1.75 15.95
CA ILE A 88 -13.08 -1.33 14.95
C ILE A 88 -13.97 -2.54 14.62
N ASP A 89 -15.27 -2.31 14.47
CA ASP A 89 -16.20 -3.36 14.09
C ASP A 89 -15.82 -3.96 12.73
N LYS A 90 -15.59 -5.27 12.70
CA LYS A 90 -15.25 -6.01 11.48
C LYS A 90 -16.30 -5.85 10.39
N ARG A 91 -17.57 -5.67 10.74
CA ARG A 91 -18.67 -5.47 9.76
C ARG A 91 -18.52 -4.15 9.00
N VAL A 92 -18.02 -3.11 9.67
CA VAL A 92 -17.76 -1.81 9.04
C VAL A 92 -16.59 -1.93 8.06
N ILE A 93 -15.53 -2.63 8.47
CA ILE A 93 -14.38 -2.91 7.60
C ILE A 93 -14.82 -3.73 6.38
N GLU A 94 -15.59 -4.80 6.59
CA GLU A 94 -16.14 -5.64 5.51
C GLU A 94 -16.99 -4.84 4.52
N LEU A 95 -17.88 -3.97 5.03
CA LEU A 95 -18.72 -3.14 4.17
C LEU A 95 -17.89 -2.21 3.29
N GLU A 96 -16.87 -1.55 3.84
CA GLU A 96 -16.00 -0.67 3.06
C GLU A 96 -15.15 -1.44 2.03
N CYS A 97 -14.66 -2.62 2.37
CA CYS A 97 -13.96 -3.48 1.41
C CYS A 97 -14.90 -3.90 0.26
N ILE A 98 -16.16 -4.26 0.55
CA ILE A 98 -17.16 -4.59 -0.48
C ILE A 98 -17.49 -3.37 -1.36
N ASN A 99 -17.61 -2.18 -0.76
CA ASN A 99 -17.85 -0.95 -1.51
C ASN A 99 -16.69 -0.66 -2.48
N TYR A 100 -15.45 -0.88 -2.04
CA TYR A 100 -14.29 -0.75 -2.91
C TYR A 100 -14.28 -1.78 -4.04
N LEU A 101 -14.58 -3.04 -3.76
CA LEU A 101 -14.71 -4.07 -4.80
C LEU A 101 -15.73 -3.68 -5.87
N ARG A 102 -16.88 -3.16 -5.46
CA ARG A 102 -17.92 -2.68 -6.39
C ARG A 102 -17.46 -1.47 -7.20
N TYR A 103 -16.66 -0.61 -6.61
CA TYR A 103 -16.02 0.48 -7.33
C TYR A 103 -15.06 -0.05 -8.40
N CYS A 104 -14.16 -0.98 -8.07
CA CYS A 104 -13.26 -1.62 -9.03
C CYS A 104 -14.03 -2.28 -10.17
N TYR A 105 -15.08 -3.03 -9.83
CA TYR A 105 -15.98 -3.63 -10.82
C TYR A 105 -16.59 -2.59 -11.77
N LYS A 106 -17.11 -1.48 -11.23
CA LYS A 106 -17.71 -0.41 -12.03
C LYS A 106 -16.69 0.27 -12.95
N GLN A 107 -15.46 0.49 -12.47
CA GLN A 107 -14.37 1.03 -13.28
C GLN A 107 -14.06 0.11 -14.46
N HIS A 108 -13.95 -1.19 -14.19
CA HIS A 108 -13.68 -2.19 -15.22
C HIS A 108 -14.83 -2.29 -16.23
N PHE A 109 -16.08 -2.34 -15.76
CA PHE A 109 -17.27 -2.39 -16.61
C PHE A 109 -17.40 -1.18 -17.53
N ASN A 110 -17.09 0.01 -17.04
CA ASN A 110 -17.11 1.24 -17.83
C ASN A 110 -15.95 1.32 -18.85
N GLY A 111 -14.97 0.42 -18.76
CA GLY A 111 -13.75 0.46 -19.54
C GLY A 111 -12.86 1.65 -19.19
N ASP A 112 -12.88 2.11 -17.93
CA ASP A 112 -12.09 3.25 -17.48
C ASP A 112 -10.60 2.91 -17.54
N ARG A 113 -9.85 3.62 -18.38
CA ARG A 113 -8.41 3.40 -18.56
C ARG A 113 -7.59 4.39 -17.76
N ARG A 114 -6.44 3.92 -17.26
CA ARG A 114 -5.47 4.74 -16.54
C ARG A 114 -4.11 4.69 -17.20
N CYS A 115 -3.37 5.78 -17.06
CA CYS A 115 -2.01 5.83 -17.56
C CYS A 115 -1.12 4.92 -16.72
N ASN A 116 -0.43 3.99 -17.35
CA ASN A 116 0.51 3.07 -16.69
C ASN A 116 1.73 3.76 -16.03
N ARG A 117 1.90 5.08 -16.19
CA ARG A 117 3.07 5.82 -15.71
C ARG A 117 2.75 6.83 -14.61
N CYS A 118 1.65 7.56 -14.74
CA CYS A 118 1.25 8.59 -13.77
C CYS A 118 -0.11 8.32 -13.12
N ASP A 119 -0.74 7.18 -13.41
CA ASP A 119 -2.04 6.74 -12.88
C ASP A 119 -3.21 7.72 -13.15
N SER A 120 -3.01 8.71 -14.02
CA SER A 120 -4.06 9.64 -14.43
C SER A 120 -5.13 8.92 -15.26
N TYR A 121 -6.39 9.31 -15.09
CA TYR A 121 -7.51 8.79 -15.85
C TYR A 121 -7.57 9.29 -17.29
N GLU A 122 -8.03 8.43 -18.19
CA GLU A 122 -8.38 8.82 -19.56
C GLU A 122 -9.67 9.67 -19.54
N VAL A 123 -9.51 10.99 -19.50
CA VAL A 123 -10.66 11.91 -19.57
C VAL A 123 -11.30 11.93 -20.96
N ARG A 124 -10.54 11.61 -22.02
CA ARG A 124 -10.98 11.64 -23.42
C ARG A 124 -10.77 10.28 -24.09
N ARG A 125 -11.86 9.54 -24.33
CA ARG A 125 -11.92 8.15 -24.85
C ARG A 125 -11.20 7.85 -26.18
N LEU A 126 -10.64 8.85 -26.86
CA LEU A 126 -9.97 8.69 -28.15
C LEU A 126 -8.44 8.84 -28.04
N LYS A 127 -7.91 9.06 -26.83
CA LYS A 127 -6.50 9.35 -26.64
C LYS A 127 -5.82 8.11 -26.09
N GLU A 128 -5.03 7.43 -26.92
CA GLU A 128 -4.31 6.21 -26.51
C GLU A 128 -3.16 6.48 -25.53
N TYR A 129 -2.63 7.72 -25.53
CA TYR A 129 -1.46 8.11 -24.76
C TYR A 129 -1.74 9.28 -23.81
N CYS A 130 -1.23 9.18 -22.58
CA CYS A 130 -1.24 10.26 -21.62
C CYS A 130 -0.24 11.35 -22.02
N SER A 131 -0.46 12.57 -21.52
CA SER A 131 0.46 13.70 -21.71
C SER A 131 1.87 13.46 -21.13
N CYS A 132 2.02 12.49 -20.20
CA CYS A 132 3.33 12.06 -19.68
C CYS A 132 4.05 11.03 -20.60
N GLY A 133 3.46 10.67 -21.73
CA GLY A 133 3.96 9.67 -22.67
C GLY A 133 3.65 8.21 -22.30
N GLY A 134 2.94 7.96 -21.19
CA GLY A 134 2.46 6.61 -20.85
C GLY A 134 1.22 6.21 -21.64
N LYS A 135 0.95 4.91 -21.75
CA LYS A 135 -0.23 4.37 -22.46
C LYS A 135 -1.40 4.24 -21.50
N TYR A 136 -2.61 4.55 -21.96
CA TYR A 136 -3.82 4.26 -21.20
C TYR A 136 -4.17 2.77 -21.34
N VAL A 137 -4.20 2.08 -20.20
CA VAL A 137 -4.50 0.65 -20.10
C VAL A 137 -5.64 0.44 -19.11
N LEU A 138 -6.35 -0.66 -19.26
CA LEU A 138 -7.26 -1.11 -18.21
C LEU A 138 -6.43 -1.45 -16.98
N LYS A 139 -6.89 -1.00 -15.82
CA LYS A 139 -6.20 -1.25 -14.57
C LYS A 139 -6.51 -2.68 -14.11
N ASP A 140 -5.46 -3.45 -13.87
CA ASP A 140 -5.58 -4.72 -13.16
C ASP A 140 -5.78 -4.43 -11.66
N PHE A 141 -6.88 -4.94 -11.11
CA PHE A 141 -7.25 -4.78 -9.71
C PHE A 141 -6.85 -6.00 -8.85
N THR A 142 -6.19 -7.00 -9.43
CA THR A 142 -5.91 -8.28 -8.77
C THR A 142 -5.09 -8.12 -7.49
N GLU A 143 -4.04 -7.29 -7.50
CA GLU A 143 -3.22 -7.01 -6.32
C GLU A 143 -4.05 -6.36 -5.21
N GLU A 144 -4.85 -5.35 -5.54
CA GLU A 144 -5.68 -4.62 -4.59
C GLU A 144 -6.74 -5.53 -3.96
N ILE A 145 -7.34 -6.43 -4.74
CA ILE A 145 -8.29 -7.45 -4.25
C ILE A 145 -7.61 -8.40 -3.28
N ASN A 146 -6.37 -8.82 -3.56
CA ASN A 146 -5.60 -9.69 -2.67
C ASN A 146 -5.24 -9.00 -1.35
N ASP A 147 -4.91 -7.71 -1.39
CA ASP A 147 -4.65 -6.91 -0.18
C ASP A 147 -5.90 -6.78 0.70
N LEU A 148 -7.08 -6.65 0.11
CA LEU A 148 -8.33 -6.62 0.88
C LEU A 148 -8.61 -7.93 1.64
N LYS A 149 -8.23 -9.08 1.08
CA LYS A 149 -8.38 -10.40 1.74
C LYS A 149 -7.59 -10.49 3.05
N VAL A 150 -6.51 -9.71 3.19
CA VAL A 150 -5.74 -9.64 4.45
C VAL A 150 -6.58 -9.07 5.60
N PHE A 151 -7.52 -8.17 5.29
CA PHE A 151 -8.36 -7.50 6.29
C PHE A 151 -9.70 -8.20 6.52
N VAL A 152 -10.24 -8.85 5.49
CA VAL A 152 -11.57 -9.45 5.49
C VAL A 152 -11.51 -10.81 4.82
N ASP A 153 -11.75 -11.87 5.59
CA ASP A 153 -11.93 -13.23 5.09
C ASP A 153 -13.28 -13.75 5.57
N THR A 154 -14.33 -13.35 4.88
CA THR A 154 -15.71 -13.80 5.14
C THR A 154 -16.26 -14.46 3.89
N LYS A 155 -17.17 -15.43 4.06
CA LYS A 155 -17.83 -16.10 2.93
C LYS A 155 -18.46 -15.09 1.97
N ARG A 156 -19.16 -14.09 2.52
CA ARG A 156 -19.82 -13.03 1.77
C ARG A 156 -18.82 -12.20 0.94
N PHE A 157 -17.69 -11.81 1.52
CA PHE A 157 -16.66 -11.07 0.81
C PHE A 157 -16.06 -11.93 -0.32
N ASN A 158 -15.74 -13.19 -0.03
CA ASN A 158 -15.17 -14.11 -1.01
C ASN A 158 -16.13 -14.40 -2.18
N GLU A 159 -17.44 -14.50 -1.92
CA GLU A 159 -18.46 -14.62 -2.99
C GLU A 159 -18.49 -13.39 -3.91
N GLU A 160 -18.39 -12.18 -3.36
CA GLU A 160 -18.34 -10.96 -4.18
C GLU A 160 -17.02 -10.87 -4.97
N VAL A 161 -15.89 -11.28 -4.36
CA VAL A 161 -14.60 -11.36 -5.06
C VAL A 161 -14.67 -12.31 -6.25
N SER A 162 -15.22 -13.51 -6.07
CA SER A 162 -15.34 -14.49 -7.17
C SER A 162 -16.12 -13.93 -8.35
N LYS A 163 -17.25 -13.25 -8.11
CA LYS A 163 -18.03 -12.61 -9.18
C LYS A 163 -17.23 -11.56 -9.95
N VAL A 164 -16.43 -10.76 -9.25
CA VAL A 164 -15.59 -9.73 -9.87
C VAL A 164 -14.47 -10.37 -10.69
N ILE A 165 -13.80 -11.40 -10.16
CA ILE A 165 -12.71 -12.11 -10.86
C ILE A 165 -13.24 -12.84 -12.10
N GLU A 166 -14.36 -13.57 -12.00
CA GLU A 166 -14.99 -14.24 -13.15
C GLU A 166 -15.33 -13.24 -14.26
N PHE A 167 -15.81 -12.05 -13.89
CA PHE A 167 -16.12 -11.01 -14.87
C PHE A 167 -14.88 -10.42 -15.55
N ILE A 168 -13.82 -10.14 -14.78
CA ILE A 168 -12.57 -9.61 -15.32
C ILE A 168 -11.90 -10.64 -16.23
N GLY A 169 -11.83 -11.91 -15.81
CA GLY A 169 -11.22 -12.99 -16.59
C GLY A 169 -11.94 -13.31 -17.91
N ASN A 170 -13.25 -13.07 -17.99
CA ASN A 170 -14.04 -13.26 -19.22
C ASN A 170 -14.00 -12.06 -20.18
N SER A 171 -13.34 -10.95 -19.82
CA SER A 171 -13.27 -9.75 -20.67
C SER A 171 -12.02 -9.67 -21.55
N ASP A 172 -11.13 -10.67 -21.45
CA ASP A 172 -9.94 -10.87 -22.27
C ASP A 172 -10.16 -11.84 -23.46
N GLU A 173 -11.38 -12.37 -23.65
CA GLU A 173 -11.84 -13.13 -24.84
C GLU A 173 -12.72 -12.28 -25.77
#